data_AF-A0A7L2X1S6-F1
#
_entry.id   AF-A0A7L2X1S6-F1
#
_cell.length_a   1.000
_cell.length_b   1.000
_cell.length_c   1.000
_cell.angle_alpha   90.00
_cell.angle_beta   90.00
_cell.angle_gamma   90.00
#
_symmetry.space_group_name_H-M   'P 1'
#
loop_
_entity.id
_entity.type
_entity.pdbx_description
1 polymer ?
#
loop_
_entity_poly.entity_id
_entity_poly.type
_entity_poly.pdbx_seq_one_letter_code
_entity_poly.pdbx_strand_id
1 'polypeptide(L)' 'AQSLRCYTCKEPTDIAECRTATLCPPKSTVCTTTLHSVDSGYPFFGNITVTRSCEEECLAYNGIGANRPKSCCYTDLC' A
#
# COMPACT_ATOMS: atom_id res chain seq x y z
N ALA A 1 -16.03 -7.40 17.75
CA ALA A 1 -15.32 -7.39 16.47
C ALA A 1 -14.05 -6.56 16.64
N GLN A 2 -12.88 -7.11 16.33
CA GLN A 2 -11.62 -6.37 16.37
C GLN A 2 -11.43 -5.71 15.00
N SER A 3 -11.16 -4.40 14.97
CA SER A 3 -10.94 -3.66 13.72
C SER A 3 -9.53 -3.92 13.20
N LEU A 4 -9.39 -4.12 11.89
CA LEU A 4 -8.11 -4.32 11.22
C LEU A 4 -7.16 -3.14 11.50
N ARG A 5 -5.87 -3.40 11.64
CA ARG A 5 -4.81 -2.40 11.73
C ARG A 5 -3.92 -2.50 10.51
N CYS A 6 -3.69 -1.38 9.82
CA CYS A 6 -2.80 -1.33 8.66
C CYS A 6 -1.70 -0.31 8.89
N TYR A 7 -0.58 -0.47 8.19
CA TYR A 7 0.34 0.65 7.98
C TYR A 7 -0.30 1.65 7.02
N THR A 8 -0.25 2.94 7.33
CA THR A 8 -0.77 4.00 6.46
C THR A 8 0.20 5.16 6.28
N CYS A 9 0.12 5.82 5.12
CA CYS A 9 0.74 7.11 4.85
C CYS A 9 -0.08 7.85 3.79
N LYS A 10 -0.34 9.14 4.00
CA LYS A 10 -1.23 9.95 3.13
C LYS A 10 -0.57 10.39 1.83
N GLU A 11 0.73 10.60 1.86
CA GLU A 11 1.53 11.07 0.72
C GLU A 11 2.51 9.97 0.30
N PRO A 12 2.94 9.92 -0.96
CA PRO A 12 3.96 8.98 -1.42
C PRO A 12 5.21 9.10 -0.56
N THR A 13 5.45 8.10 0.27
CA THR A 13 6.49 8.08 1.29
C THR A 13 7.42 6.90 1.03
N ASP A 14 8.69 7.00 1.40
CA ASP A 14 9.61 5.86 1.31
C ASP A 14 9.02 4.62 2.00
N ILE A 15 9.18 3.45 1.38
CA ILE A 15 8.61 2.19 1.88
C ILE A 15 9.08 1.82 3.29
N ALA A 16 10.28 2.24 3.70
CA ALA A 16 10.78 2.03 5.05
C ALA A 16 10.05 2.92 6.06
N GLU A 17 9.66 4.13 5.64
CA GLU A 17 9.04 5.16 6.49
C GLU A 17 7.50 5.09 6.52
N CYS A 18 6.85 4.52 5.50
CA CYS A 18 5.40 4.34 5.45
C CYS A 18 4.92 3.18 6.37
N ARG A 19 5.12 3.35 7.69
CA ARG A 19 4.84 2.34 8.73
C ARG A 19 4.01 2.90 9.89
N THR A 20 3.19 3.91 9.66
CA THR A 20 2.29 4.43 10.70
C THR A 20 1.14 3.46 10.94
N ALA A 21 1.19 2.72 12.04
CA ALA A 21 0.14 1.79 12.43
C ALA A 21 -1.16 2.54 12.73
N THR A 22 -2.21 2.27 11.96
CA THR A 22 -3.50 2.96 12.04
C THR A 22 -4.63 1.95 12.21
N LEU A 23 -5.58 2.25 13.10
CA LEU A 23 -6.81 1.47 13.21
C LEU A 23 -7.72 1.79 12.01
N CYS A 24 -8.08 0.77 11.24
CA CYS A 24 -8.95 0.96 10.10
C CYS A 24 -10.40 1.23 10.53
N PRO A 25 -11.18 1.93 9.69
CA PRO A 25 -12.62 2.03 9.86
C PRO A 25 -13.27 0.65 9.94
N PRO A 26 -14.39 0.48 10.67
CA PRO A 26 -15.02 -0.83 10.89
C PRO A 26 -15.55 -1.50 9.61
N LYS A 27 -15.72 -0.74 8.52
CA LYS A 27 -16.11 -1.27 7.21
C LYS A 27 -14.91 -1.76 6.39
N SER A 28 -13.71 -1.26 6.68
CA SER A 28 -12.51 -1.61 5.93
C SER A 28 -11.99 -2.97 6.39
N THR A 29 -11.86 -3.90 5.46
CA THR A 29 -11.45 -5.28 5.73
C THR A 29 -10.08 -5.62 5.13
N VAL A 30 -9.48 -4.69 4.40
CA VAL A 30 -8.22 -4.92 3.68
C VAL A 30 -7.27 -3.75 3.79
N CYS A 31 -5.98 -4.03 3.95
CA CYS A 31 -4.89 -3.08 3.80
C CYS A 31 -4.47 -3.04 2.33
N THR A 32 -4.23 -1.85 1.79
CA THR A 32 -3.77 -1.66 0.41
C THR A 32 -2.43 -0.94 0.40
N THR A 33 -1.55 -1.35 -0.52
CA THR A 33 -0.27 -0.68 -0.80
C THR A 33 -0.22 -0.35 -2.28
N THR A 34 -0.09 0.93 -2.61
CA THR A 34 0.16 1.38 -3.98
C THR A 34 1.62 1.75 -4.11
N LEU A 35 2.31 1.14 -5.07
CA LEU A 35 3.69 1.45 -5.38
C LEU A 35 3.74 2.61 -6.38
N HIS A 36 4.52 3.63 -6.06
CA HIS A 36 4.78 4.77 -6.92
C HIS A 36 6.23 4.68 -7.41
N SER A 37 6.56 3.64 -8.18
CA SER A 37 7.89 3.55 -8.81
C SER A 37 8.07 4.72 -9.77
N VAL A 38 9.17 5.45 -9.61
CA VAL A 38 9.67 6.38 -10.63
C VAL A 38 10.43 5.51 -11.64
N ASP A 39 9.83 5.34 -12.82
CA ASP A 39 10.34 4.60 -13.98
C ASP A 39 10.82 3.17 -13.74
N SER A 40 10.01 2.22 -14.20
CA SER A 40 10.32 0.80 -14.13
C SER A 40 11.32 0.33 -15.20
N GLY A 41 12.54 0.86 -15.19
CA GLY A 41 13.63 0.52 -16.12
C GLY A 41 14.89 -0.01 -15.41
N TYR A 42 15.50 -1.04 -15.98
CA TYR A 42 16.82 -1.51 -15.52
C TYR A 42 17.91 -0.49 -15.88
N PRO A 43 18.87 -0.21 -14.99
CA PRO A 43 18.98 -0.70 -13.62
C PRO A 43 18.19 0.20 -12.64
N PHE A 44 17.40 -0.43 -11.77
CA PHE A 44 16.60 0.28 -10.79
C PHE A 44 17.44 0.72 -9.59
N PHE A 45 17.70 2.01 -9.48
CA PHE A 45 18.41 2.63 -8.36
C PHE A 45 17.60 3.77 -7.72
N GLY A 46 16.28 3.59 -7.58
CA GLY A 46 15.38 4.64 -7.11
C GLY A 46 14.73 4.34 -5.77
N ASN A 47 14.71 5.34 -4.88
CA ASN A 47 13.89 5.36 -3.67
C ASN A 47 12.44 4.95 -4.00
N ILE A 48 11.97 3.85 -3.43
CA ILE A 48 10.63 3.33 -3.69
C ILE A 48 9.66 4.09 -2.78
N THR A 49 8.80 4.89 -3.40
CA THR A 49 7.70 5.52 -2.66
C THR A 49 6.44 4.67 -2.75
N VAL A 50 5.72 4.59 -1.65
CA VAL A 50 4.45 3.88 -1.53
C VAL A 50 3.41 4.78 -0.87
N THR A 51 2.14 4.49 -1.14
CA THR A 51 1.03 4.93 -0.29
C THR A 51 0.35 3.70 0.28
N ARG A 52 -0.04 3.76 1.55
CA ARG A 52 -0.74 2.66 2.22
C ARG A 52 -2.03 3.15 2.88
N SER A 53 -3.08 2.35 2.77
CA SER A 53 -4.43 2.73 3.22
C SER A 53 -5.26 1.51 3.65
N CYS A 54 -6.40 1.78 4.29
CA CYS A 54 -7.43 0.78 4.56
C CYS A 54 -8.56 0.92 3.52
N GLU A 55 -9.05 -0.19 2.99
CA GLU A 55 -10.17 -0.22 2.05
C GLU A 55 -11.20 -1.29 2.42
N GLU A 56 -12.41 -1.18 1.87
CA GLU A 56 -13.48 -2.17 2.06
C GLU A 56 -13.28 -3.39 1.17
N GLU A 57 -12.72 -3.20 -0.03
CA GLU A 57 -12.48 -4.23 -1.04
C GLU A 57 -11.08 -4.11 -1.64
N CYS A 58 -10.49 -5.24 -2.03
CA CYS A 58 -9.21 -5.26 -2.73
C CYS A 58 -9.39 -5.03 -4.23
N LEU A 59 -9.16 -3.81 -4.68
CA LEU A 59 -9.02 -3.50 -6.11
C LEU A 59 -7.53 -3.54 -6.50
N ALA A 60 -6.95 -4.74 -6.54
CA ALA A 60 -5.56 -4.92 -6.95
C ALA A 60 -5.37 -4.66 -8.45
N TYR A 61 -4.26 -4.03 -8.80
CA TYR A 61 -3.85 -3.83 -10.19
C TYR A 61 -2.36 -4.11 -10.29
N ASN A 62 -1.99 -5.26 -10.86
CA ASN A 62 -0.61 -5.74 -10.95
C ASN A 62 -0.26 -6.21 -12.37
N GLY A 63 -0.97 -5.68 -13.38
CA GLY A 63 -0.73 -6.03 -14.78
C GLY A 63 0.66 -5.63 -15.26
N ILE A 64 1.16 -6.34 -16.28
CA ILE A 64 2.41 -6.00 -16.96
C ILE A 64 2.25 -4.59 -17.58
N GLY A 65 3.19 -3.68 -17.28
CA GLY A 65 3.13 -2.28 -17.70
C GLY A 65 2.30 -1.36 -16.79
N ALA A 66 1.83 -1.85 -15.64
CA ALA A 66 1.17 -1.01 -14.65
C ALA A 66 2.14 0.04 -14.08
N ASN A 67 1.82 1.33 -14.25
CA ASN A 67 2.64 2.45 -13.74
C ASN A 67 2.52 2.64 -12.21
N ARG A 68 1.50 2.05 -11.58
CA ARG A 68 1.26 2.14 -10.13
C ARG A 68 0.62 0.86 -9.61
N PRO A 69 1.40 -0.23 -9.44
CA PRO A 69 0.82 -1.48 -9.03
C PRO A 69 0.28 -1.37 -7.60
N LYS A 70 -0.91 -1.93 -7.39
CA LYS A 70 -1.62 -1.94 -6.10
C LYS A 70 -1.77 -3.37 -5.61
N SER A 71 -1.28 -3.63 -4.40
CA SER A 71 -1.39 -4.91 -3.69
C SER A 71 -2.27 -4.77 -2.44
N CYS A 72 -2.76 -5.91 -1.96
CA CYS A 72 -3.66 -5.98 -0.81
C CYS A 72 -3.31 -7.11 0.15
N CYS A 73 -3.71 -6.97 1.41
CA CYS A 73 -3.60 -8.00 2.44
C CYS A 73 -4.67 -7.83 3.53
N TYR A 74 -5.06 -8.92 4.18
CA TYR A 74 -6.21 -8.98 5.10
C TYR A 74 -5.80 -9.22 6.56
N THR A 75 -4.53 -8.97 6.89
CA THR A 75 -3.94 -9.26 8.19
C THR A 75 -3.45 -7.98 8.85
N ASP A 76 -3.45 -7.93 10.18
CA ASP A 76 -2.94 -6.77 10.92
C ASP A 76 -1.46 -6.49 10.58
N LEU A 77 -1.17 -5.24 10.25
CA LEU A 77 0.18 -4.69 10.06
C LEU A 77 1.02 -5.43 9.01
N CYS A 78 0.38 -5.88 7.93
CA CYS A 78 1.05 -5.97 6.63
C CYS A 78 1.29 -4.54 6.05
#